data_AF-A0A6B3FMM0-F1
#
_entry.id   AF-A0A6B3FMM0-F1
#
_cell.length_a   1.000
_cell.length_b   1.000
_cell.length_c   1.000
_cell.angle_alpha   90.00
_cell.angle_beta   90.00
_cell.angle_gamma   90.00
#
_symmetry.space_group_name_H-M   'P 1'
#
loop_
_entity.id
_entity.type
_entity.pdbx_description
1 polymer ?
#
loop_
_entity_poly.entity_id
_entity_poly.type
_entity_poly.pdbx_seq_one_letter_code
_entity_poly.pdbx_strand_id
1 'polypeptide(L)' 'ERVLRYDILLLAAGSTTRLLGIPGVSEHALGMKTLAQAAYLRDHVIAQLDAAAVATDPAERAERLRFLVVGGGYAGTET' A
#
# COMPACT_ATOMS: atom_id res chain seq x y z
N GLU A 1 -30.71 -4.59 13.23
CA GLU A 1 -30.68 -3.92 11.92
C GLU A 1 -31.37 -2.55 12.06
N ARG A 2 -30.79 -1.46 11.55
CA ARG A 2 -31.34 -0.11 11.70
C ARG A 2 -31.69 0.44 10.32
N VAL A 3 -32.97 0.69 10.07
CA VAL A 3 -33.47 1.23 8.80
C VAL A 3 -33.50 2.74 8.85
N LEU A 4 -32.93 3.41 7.85
CA LEU A 4 -32.96 4.87 7.70
C LEU A 4 -33.83 5.23 6.50
N ARG A 5 -34.79 6.14 6.70
CA ARG A 5 -35.61 6.70 5.62
C ARG A 5 -34.96 7.97 5.10
N TYR A 6 -35.06 8.18 3.80
CA TYR A 6 -34.57 9.36 3.10
C TYR A 6 -35.54 9.71 1.98
N ASP A 7 -35.72 11.01 1.71
CA ASP A 7 -36.47 11.48 0.54
C ASP A 7 -35.59 11.44 -0.71
N ILE A 8 -34.30 11.75 -0.55
CA ILE A 8 -33.27 11.68 -1.59
C ILE A 8 -31.99 11.13 -0.97
N LEU A 9 -31.36 10.15 -1.63
CA LEU A 9 -30.08 9.57 -1.23
C LEU A 9 -29.04 9.78 -2.33
N LEU A 10 -27.88 10.33 -1.95
CA LEU A 10 -26.70 10.44 -2.80
C LEU A 10 -25.62 9.50 -2.27
N LEU A 11 -25.21 8.53 -3.07
CA LEU A 11 -24.14 7.59 -2.74
C LEU A 11 -22.82 8.08 -3.31
N ALA A 12 -21.93 8.51 -2.42
CA ALA A 12 -20.57 8.96 -2.74
C ALA A 12 -19.51 8.21 -1.92
N ALA A 13 -19.72 6.92 -1.65
CA ALA A 13 -18.84 6.09 -0.82
C ALA A 13 -17.46 5.80 -1.45
N GLY A 14 -17.23 6.23 -2.70
CA GLY A 14 -16.00 5.98 -3.43
C GLY A 14 -15.86 4.52 -3.87
N SER A 15 -14.62 4.03 -3.92
CA SER A 15 -14.28 2.66 -4.33
C SER A 15 -13.30 2.03 -3.35
N THR A 16 -13.12 0.71 -3.41
CA THR A 16 -12.06 -0.01 -2.69
C THR A 16 -10.93 -0.41 -3.64
N THR A 17 -9.78 -0.83 -3.10
CA THR A 17 -8.69 -1.39 -3.92
C THR A 17 -9.09 -2.79 -4.39
N ARG A 18 -9.06 -3.03 -5.69
CA ARG A 18 -9.31 -4.35 -6.25
C ARG A 18 -8.07 -5.22 -6.09
N LEU A 19 -8.13 -6.19 -5.19
CA LEU A 19 -7.15 -7.27 -5.16
C LEU A 19 -7.52 -8.24 -6.28
N LEU A 20 -6.62 -8.38 -7.26
CA LEU A 20 -6.69 -9.51 -8.18
C LEU A 20 -6.43 -10.76 -7.34
N GLY A 21 -7.06 -11.90 -7.65
CA GLY A 21 -6.89 -13.17 -6.91
C GLY A 21 -5.51 -13.81 -7.09
N ILE A 22 -4.46 -12.99 -7.09
CA ILE A 22 -3.05 -13.35 -7.19
C ILE A 22 -2.61 -13.76 -5.78
N PRO A 23 -2.20 -15.02 -5.58
CA PRO A 23 -1.73 -15.49 -4.27
C PRO A 23 -0.57 -14.62 -3.75
N GLY A 24 -0.60 -14.29 -2.46
CA GLY A 24 0.46 -13.51 -1.80
C GLY A 24 0.24 -11.99 -1.81
N VAL A 25 -0.63 -11.45 -2.66
CA VAL A 25 -0.83 -9.99 -2.74
C VAL A 25 -1.53 -9.45 -1.50
N SER A 26 -2.57 -10.14 -1.00
CA SER A 26 -3.26 -9.72 0.22
C SER A 26 -2.38 -9.79 1.46
N GLU A 27 -1.37 -10.68 1.45
CA GLU A 27 -0.50 -10.95 2.59
C GLU A 27 0.76 -10.07 2.60
N HIS A 28 1.30 -9.73 1.41
CA HIS A 28 2.61 -9.11 1.28
C HIS A 28 2.60 -7.72 0.64
N ALA A 29 1.58 -7.36 -0.15
CA ALA A 29 1.55 -6.06 -0.81
C ALA A 29 0.99 -4.97 0.09
N LEU A 30 1.55 -3.77 -0.05
CA LEU A 30 1.09 -2.58 0.67
C LEU A 30 0.21 -1.74 -0.24
N GLY A 31 -0.95 -1.30 0.27
CA GLY A 31 -1.83 -0.38 -0.44
C GLY A 31 -1.34 1.07 -0.37
N MET A 32 -1.89 1.92 -1.23
CA MET A 32 -1.63 3.38 -1.25
C MET A 32 -2.92 4.18 -1.52
N LYS A 33 -4.02 3.78 -0.89
CA LYS A 33 -5.35 4.40 -1.10
C LYS A 33 -5.78 5.32 0.04
N THR A 34 -5.34 5.03 1.26
CA THR A 34 -5.71 5.80 2.45
C THR A 34 -4.49 6.48 3.07
N LEU A 35 -4.72 7.51 3.88
CA LEU A 35 -3.64 8.18 4.62
C LEU A 35 -2.92 7.22 5.59
N ALA A 36 -3.66 6.30 6.20
CA ALA A 36 -3.07 5.30 7.10
C ALA A 36 -2.11 4.38 6.33
N GLN A 37 -2.48 3.96 5.12
CA GLN A 37 -1.61 3.18 4.24
C GLN A 37 -0.36 3.96 3.82
N ALA A 38 -0.51 5.25 3.48
CA ALA A 38 0.62 6.10 3.11
C ALA A 38 1.60 6.32 4.27
N ALA A 39 1.09 6.55 5.48
CA ALA A 39 1.93 6.68 6.68
C ALA A 39 2.71 5.38 6.94
N TYR A 40 2.03 4.23 6.87
CA TYR A 40 2.69 2.93 7.01
C TYR A 40 3.78 2.71 5.96
N LEU A 41 3.50 3.01 4.68
CA LEU A 41 4.46 2.82 3.60
C LEU A 41 5.72 3.67 3.82
N ARG A 42 5.57 4.94 4.21
CA ARG A 42 6.70 5.82 4.54
C ARG A 42 7.54 5.23 5.67
N ASP A 43 6.90 4.84 6.76
CA ASP A 43 7.61 4.33 7.94
C ASP A 43 8.30 2.99 7.61
N HIS A 44 7.69 2.15 6.77
CA HIS A 44 8.27 0.92 6.26
C HIS A 44 9.52 1.17 5.40
N VAL A 45 9.47 2.14 4.48
CA VAL A 45 10.61 2.51 3.63
C VAL A 45 11.78 2.99 4.50
N ILE A 46 11.52 3.89 5.46
CA ILE A 46 12.55 4.36 6.39
C ILE A 46 13.18 3.19 7.15
N ALA A 47 12.35 2.29 7.68
CA ALA A 47 12.85 1.11 8.40
C ALA A 47 13.70 0.18 7.52
N GLN A 48 13.38 0.01 6.22
CA GLN A 48 14.21 -0.77 5.31
C GLN A 48 15.55 -0.07 5.02
N LEU A 49 15.56 1.26 4.90
CA LEU A 49 16.79 2.04 4.72
C LEU A 49 17.70 1.93 5.96
N ASP A 50 17.15 2.05 7.16
CA ASP A 50 17.90 1.89 8.41
C ASP A 50 18.50 0.49 8.53
N ALA A 51 17.71 -0.55 8.22
CA ALA A 51 18.18 -1.94 8.20
C ALA A 51 19.29 -2.15 7.17
N ALA A 52 19.15 -1.59 5.96
CA ALA A 52 20.17 -1.68 4.92
C ALA A 52 21.49 -0.99 5.31
N ALA A 53 21.42 0.13 6.03
CA ALA A 53 22.58 0.88 6.47
C ALA A 53 23.47 0.10 7.44
N VAL A 54 22.87 -0.75 8.28
CA VAL A 54 23.59 -1.58 9.26
C VAL A 54 23.87 -3.01 8.78
N ALA A 55 23.26 -3.45 7.68
CA ALA A 55 23.47 -4.78 7.12
C ALA A 55 24.93 -4.98 6.69
N THR A 56 25.53 -6.09 7.12
CA THR A 56 26.92 -6.46 6.76
C THR A 56 26.99 -7.35 5.52
N ASP A 57 25.94 -8.13 5.26
CA ASP A 57 25.82 -8.93 4.05
C ASP A 57 25.39 -8.06 2.85
N PRO A 58 26.18 -7.99 1.77
CA PRO A 58 25.81 -7.27 0.56
C PRO A 58 24.49 -7.76 -0.06
N ALA A 59 24.17 -9.06 0.05
CA ALA A 59 22.94 -9.61 -0.51
C ALA A 59 21.71 -9.11 0.26
N GLU A 60 21.71 -9.22 1.59
CA GLU A 60 20.65 -8.64 2.42
C GLU A 60 20.49 -7.14 2.16
N ARG A 61 21.58 -6.38 2.14
CA ARG A 61 21.51 -4.93 1.87
C ARG A 61 20.82 -4.64 0.54
N ALA A 62 21.15 -5.38 -0.51
CA ALA A 62 20.54 -5.21 -1.83
C ALA A 62 19.03 -5.53 -1.80
N GLU A 63 18.62 -6.57 -1.07
CA GLU A 63 17.21 -6.93 -0.93
C GLU A 63 16.41 -5.86 -0.17
N ARG A 64 16.96 -5.31 0.91
CA ARG A 64 16.33 -4.23 1.69
C ARG A 64 16.10 -2.96 0.88
N LEU A 65 16.98 -2.68 -0.08
CA LEU A 65 16.91 -1.50 -0.95
C LEU A 65 16.05 -1.71 -2.20
N ARG A 66 15.41 -2.87 -2.36
CA ARG A 66 14.58 -3.18 -3.53
C ARG A 66 13.11 -2.92 -3.24
N PHE A 67 12.56 -1.92 -3.92
CA PHE A 67 11.14 -1.60 -3.88
C PHE A 67 10.47 -1.97 -5.22
N LEU A 68 9.28 -2.58 -5.15
CA LEU A 68 8.48 -2.94 -6.32
C LEU A 68 7.13 -2.21 -6.25
N VAL A 69 6.87 -1.39 -7.26
CA VAL A 69 5.58 -0.71 -7.42
C VAL A 69 4.80 -1.39 -8.55
N VAL A 70 3.60 -1.86 -8.25
CA VAL A 70 2.76 -2.58 -9.21
C VAL A 70 1.66 -1.66 -9.74
N GLY A 71 1.74 -1.36 -11.04
CA GLY A 71 0.74 -0.58 -11.77
C GLY A 71 1.27 0.79 -12.22
N GLY A 72 1.56 0.94 -13.51
CA GLY A 72 2.06 2.19 -14.10
C GLY A 72 1.00 3.25 -14.42
N GLY A 73 -0.10 3.27 -13.66
CA GLY A 73 -1.09 4.35 -13.73
C GLY A 73 -0.63 5.57 -12.91
N TYR A 74 -1.39 6.67 -12.97
CA TYR A 74 -1.08 7.92 -12.25
C TYR A 74 -0.52 7.72 -10.83
N ALA A 75 -1.30 7.04 -9.97
CA ALA A 75 -0.90 6.82 -8.58
C ALA A 75 0.38 5.98 -8.43
N GLY A 76 0.58 4.95 -9.24
CA GLY A 76 1.78 4.11 -9.14
C GLY A 76 3.03 4.73 -9.76
N THR A 77 2.86 5.67 -10.69
CA THR A 77 3.98 6.45 -11.24
C THR A 77 4.47 7.53 -10.26
N GLU A 78 3.57 8.11 -9.47
CA GLU A 78 3.91 9.15 -8.49
C GLU A 78 4.34 8.62 -7.12
N THR A 79 4.08 7.34 -6.83
CA THR A 79 4.53 6.67 -5.60
C THR A 79 6.02 6.37 -5.67
#